data_AF-A0A7Y3GYN0-F1
#
_entry.id   AF-A0A7Y3GYN0-F1
#
_cell.length_a   1.000
_cell.length_b   1.000
_cell.length_c   1.000
_cell.angle_alpha   90.00
_cell.angle_beta   90.00
_cell.angle_gamma   90.00
#
_symmetry.space_group_name_H-M   'P 1'
#
loop_
_entity.id
_entity.type
_entity.pdbx_description
1 polymer ?
#
loop_
_entity_poly.entity_id
_entity_poly.type
_entity_poly.pdbx_seq_one_letter_code
_entity_poly.pdbx_strand_id
1 'polypeptide(L)'
;GATLALIAEEFPGEHISLARVASNIEAAVVKRMAVGRPYGVAVLAEGIGERLEPADLAGLRELPRDQHGRLRLSELPLARWVIERVRAGLAELGLETTLADKNIGYELRCAPPNAFDIAYTRDLGAGAVRSLLDGKHGVMITRHADAIVPIRFEDILDPETGRTQVRLFDVTSPSYASAREMQVRLEAADLEPGRVCTRLQALTGRDSETLRERWAAALV
;
A
#
# COMPACT_ATOMS: atom_id res chain seq x y z
N GLY A 1 7.45 14.23 1.92
CA GLY A 1 6.56 13.08 1.69
C GLY A 1 7.22 11.80 2.19
N ALA A 2 6.49 10.69 2.19
CA ALA A 2 7.08 9.37 2.41
C ALA A 2 8.18 9.11 1.37
N THR A 3 9.18 8.33 1.75
CA THR A 3 10.28 7.92 0.85
C THR A 3 9.80 6.87 -0.15
N LEU A 4 8.94 5.98 0.31
CA LEU A 4 8.36 4.88 -0.44
C LEU A 4 6.91 4.73 0.02
N ALA A 5 6.00 4.48 -0.90
CA ALA A 5 4.64 4.07 -0.59
C ALA A 5 4.30 2.85 -1.43
N LEU A 6 3.89 1.76 -0.78
CA LEU A 6 3.48 0.54 -1.44
C LEU A 6 1.97 0.32 -1.28
N ILE A 7 1.32 -0.04 -2.38
CA ILE A 7 -0.12 -0.35 -2.44
C ILE A 7 -0.33 -1.73 -3.04
N ALA A 8 -1.41 -2.40 -2.69
CA ALA A 8 -1.63 -3.77 -3.15
C ALA A 8 -1.71 -3.84 -4.69
N GLU A 9 -2.39 -2.88 -5.30
CA GLU A 9 -2.69 -2.80 -6.73
C GLU A 9 -1.45 -2.71 -7.62
N GLU A 10 -0.30 -2.28 -7.09
CA GLU A 10 0.95 -2.23 -7.88
C GLU A 10 1.60 -3.61 -8.06
N PHE A 11 1.20 -4.59 -7.24
CA PHE A 11 1.71 -5.94 -7.34
C PHE A 11 0.86 -6.76 -8.33
N PRO A 12 1.47 -7.35 -9.38
CA PRO A 12 0.76 -8.20 -10.32
C PRO A 12 0.33 -9.51 -9.68
N GLY A 13 -0.80 -10.06 -10.15
CA GLY A 13 -1.35 -11.34 -9.70
C GLY A 13 -2.31 -11.21 -8.52
N GLU A 14 -2.94 -12.31 -8.13
CA GLU A 14 -3.91 -12.31 -7.02
C GLU A 14 -3.21 -12.17 -5.66
N HIS A 15 -2.10 -12.90 -5.49
CA HIS A 15 -1.34 -12.96 -4.25
C HIS A 15 -0.02 -12.19 -4.31
N ILE A 16 0.43 -11.72 -3.15
CA ILE A 16 1.63 -10.93 -2.94
C ILE A 16 2.51 -11.68 -1.95
N SER A 17 3.75 -11.99 -2.35
CA SER A 17 4.70 -12.57 -1.40
C SER A 17 5.25 -11.51 -0.44
N LEU A 18 5.36 -11.85 0.83
CA LEU A 18 5.96 -11.01 1.87
C LEU A 18 7.41 -10.65 1.52
N ALA A 19 8.14 -11.61 0.93
CA ALA A 19 9.51 -11.40 0.48
C ALA A 19 9.61 -10.30 -0.59
N ARG A 20 8.62 -10.20 -1.50
CA ARG A 20 8.60 -9.16 -2.52
C ARG A 20 8.35 -7.77 -1.93
N VAL A 21 7.44 -7.65 -0.97
CA VAL A 21 7.19 -6.40 -0.24
C VAL A 21 8.44 -5.96 0.52
N ALA A 22 9.07 -6.89 1.24
CA ALA A 22 10.32 -6.64 1.96
C ALA A 22 11.47 -6.24 1.03
N SER A 23 11.61 -6.90 -0.13
CA SER A 23 12.65 -6.61 -1.12
C SER A 23 12.55 -5.17 -1.65
N ASN A 24 11.35 -4.65 -1.88
CA ASN A 24 11.13 -3.25 -2.28
C ASN A 24 11.62 -2.26 -1.21
N ILE A 25 11.32 -2.52 0.06
CA ILE A 25 11.75 -1.67 1.17
C ILE A 25 13.26 -1.79 1.39
N GLU A 26 13.81 -3.00 1.38
CA GLU A 26 15.24 -3.25 1.53
C GLU A 26 16.04 -2.50 0.46
N ALA A 27 15.66 -2.65 -0.81
CA ALA A 27 16.31 -1.97 -1.94
C ALA A 27 16.26 -0.44 -1.78
N ALA A 28 15.12 0.11 -1.36
CA ALA A 28 14.98 1.54 -1.08
C ALA A 28 15.88 2.01 0.08
N VAL A 29 15.97 1.23 1.17
CA VAL A 29 16.85 1.51 2.32
C VAL A 29 18.31 1.53 1.87
N VAL A 30 18.76 0.51 1.11
CA VAL A 30 20.15 0.41 0.66
C VAL A 30 20.49 1.53 -0.34
N LYS A 31 19.59 1.84 -1.29
CA LYS A 31 19.75 3.00 -2.19
C LYS A 31 19.92 4.30 -1.40
N ARG A 32 19.11 4.49 -0.36
CA ARG A 32 19.18 5.68 0.50
C ARG A 32 20.46 5.79 1.30
N MET A 33 20.96 4.69 1.85
CA MET A 33 22.28 4.64 2.49
C MET A 33 23.38 4.98 1.48
N ALA A 34 23.36 4.38 0.28
CA ALA A 34 24.35 4.60 -0.76
C ALA A 34 24.44 6.07 -1.21
N VAL A 35 23.31 6.79 -1.27
CA VAL A 35 23.29 8.22 -1.64
C VAL A 35 23.53 9.16 -0.45
N GLY A 36 23.93 8.65 0.72
CA GLY A 36 24.29 9.45 1.90
C GLY A 36 23.10 9.99 2.68
N ARG A 37 21.94 9.34 2.60
CA ARG A 37 20.73 9.73 3.33
C ARG A 37 20.09 8.54 4.06
N PRO A 38 20.73 8.00 5.12
CA PRO A 38 20.39 6.70 5.75
C PRO A 38 19.14 6.76 6.66
N TYR A 39 18.08 7.44 6.22
CA TYR A 39 16.81 7.59 6.92
C TYR A 39 15.69 7.71 5.90
N GLY A 40 14.47 7.31 6.27
CA GLY A 40 13.30 7.40 5.40
C GLY A 40 12.04 6.91 6.08
N VAL A 41 10.91 7.00 5.37
CA VAL A 41 9.61 6.49 5.82
C VAL A 41 9.02 5.69 4.68
N ALA A 42 8.66 4.43 4.94
CA ALA A 42 7.88 3.60 4.03
C ALA A 42 6.43 3.56 4.50
N VAL A 43 5.48 3.80 3.61
CA VAL A 43 4.05 3.64 3.85
C VAL A 43 3.58 2.36 3.18
N LEU A 44 2.84 1.54 3.90
CA LEU A 44 2.26 0.30 3.38
C LEU A 44 0.74 0.39 3.49
N ALA A 45 0.03 0.18 2.39
CA ALA A 45 -1.42 0.06 2.44
C ALA A 45 -1.84 -1.27 3.10
N GLU A 46 -2.88 -1.24 3.94
CA GLU A 46 -3.38 -2.43 4.64
C GLU A 46 -3.84 -3.55 3.68
N GLY A 47 -4.32 -3.18 2.49
CA GLY A 47 -4.74 -4.13 1.45
C GLY A 47 -3.63 -5.07 0.97
N ILE A 48 -2.35 -4.75 1.21
CA ILE A 48 -1.23 -5.70 0.98
C ILE A 48 -1.41 -6.94 1.85
N GLY A 49 -1.83 -6.76 3.11
CA GLY A 49 -2.07 -7.85 4.05
C GLY A 49 -3.19 -8.80 3.61
N GLU A 50 -4.21 -8.26 2.93
CA GLU A 50 -5.34 -9.06 2.42
C GLU A 50 -4.96 -9.95 1.24
N ARG A 51 -3.92 -9.57 0.50
CA ARG A 51 -3.43 -10.30 -0.66
C ARG A 51 -2.16 -11.10 -0.39
N LEU A 52 -1.70 -11.20 0.86
CA LEU A 52 -0.52 -12.01 1.17
C LEU A 52 -0.71 -13.48 0.76
N GLU A 53 0.36 -14.11 0.29
CA GLU A 53 0.36 -15.53 -0.02
C GLU A 53 -0.03 -16.37 1.21
N PRO A 54 -0.93 -17.35 1.08
CA PRO A 54 -1.33 -18.20 2.21
C PRO A 54 -0.14 -18.94 2.87
N ALA A 55 0.89 -19.28 2.09
CA ALA A 55 2.11 -19.90 2.60
C ALA A 55 2.89 -18.96 3.53
N ASP A 56 2.98 -17.67 3.19
CA ASP A 56 3.57 -16.66 4.05
C ASP A 56 2.76 -16.52 5.33
N LEU A 57 1.42 -16.55 5.27
CA LEU A 57 0.55 -16.52 6.45
C LEU A 57 0.72 -17.77 7.34
N ALA A 58 0.87 -18.96 6.76
CA ALA A 58 1.03 -20.21 7.51
C ALA A 58 2.35 -20.29 8.29
N GLY A 59 3.39 -19.58 7.84
CA GLY A 59 4.66 -19.45 8.56
C GLY A 59 4.58 -18.53 9.80
N LEU A 60 3.48 -17.80 9.97
CA LEU A 60 3.32 -16.78 11.00
C LEU A 60 2.64 -17.38 12.22
N ARG A 61 3.38 -17.41 13.34
CA ARG A 61 2.95 -18.07 14.58
C ARG A 61 1.76 -17.40 15.27
N GLU A 62 1.52 -16.12 14.99
CA GLU A 62 0.52 -15.29 15.66
C GLU A 62 -0.43 -14.67 14.62
N LEU A 63 -1.40 -15.45 14.17
CA LEU A 63 -2.47 -14.96 13.31
C LEU A 63 -3.69 -14.58 14.16
N PRO A 64 -4.11 -13.30 14.18
CA PRO A 64 -5.30 -12.89 14.90
C PRO A 64 -6.53 -13.54 14.25
N ARG A 65 -7.35 -14.19 15.08
CA ARG A 65 -8.60 -14.81 14.64
C ARG A 65 -9.78 -14.11 15.31
N ASP A 66 -10.87 -13.97 14.56
CA ASP A 66 -12.13 -13.50 15.12
C ASP A 66 -12.85 -14.59 15.92
N GLN A 67 -13.99 -14.22 16.49
CA GLN A 67 -14.87 -15.11 17.26
C GLN A 67 -15.43 -16.31 16.46
N HIS A 68 -15.26 -16.31 15.14
CA HIS A 68 -15.67 -17.39 14.23
C HIS A 68 -14.47 -18.18 13.69
N GLY A 69 -13.26 -17.93 14.20
CA GLY A 69 -12.03 -18.60 13.79
C GLY A 69 -11.46 -18.14 12.45
N ARG A 70 -12.01 -17.07 11.85
CA ARG A 70 -11.53 -16.46 10.60
C ARG A 70 -10.38 -15.49 10.90
N LEU A 71 -9.45 -15.35 9.97
CA LEU A 71 -8.32 -14.42 10.11
C LEU A 71 -8.82 -12.97 10.14
N ARG A 72 -8.43 -12.22 11.17
CA ARG A 72 -8.61 -10.77 11.22
C ARG A 72 -7.49 -10.10 10.44
N LEU A 73 -7.65 -10.03 9.13
CA LEU A 73 -6.66 -9.43 8.22
C LEU A 73 -6.31 -7.99 8.63
N SER A 74 -7.28 -7.23 9.15
CA SER A 74 -7.11 -5.86 9.66
C SER A 74 -6.25 -5.74 10.93
N GLU A 75 -6.00 -6.84 11.63
CA GLU A 75 -5.19 -6.88 12.86
C GLU A 75 -3.83 -7.54 12.63
N LEU A 76 -3.52 -7.93 11.38
CA LEU A 76 -2.22 -8.53 11.07
C LEU A 76 -1.09 -7.54 11.37
N PRO A 77 -0.05 -7.95 12.11
CA PRO A 77 1.12 -7.11 12.35
C PRO A 77 2.03 -7.09 11.11
N LEU A 78 1.48 -6.70 9.95
CA LEU A 78 2.15 -6.68 8.64
C LEU A 78 3.49 -5.94 8.71
N ALA A 79 3.50 -4.75 9.31
CA ALA A 79 4.70 -3.92 9.42
C ALA A 79 5.82 -4.63 10.18
N ARG A 80 5.49 -5.35 11.26
CA ARG A 80 6.47 -6.13 12.04
C ARG A 80 7.09 -7.25 11.20
N TRP A 81 6.27 -8.01 10.47
CA TRP A 81 6.76 -9.10 9.62
C TRP A 81 7.63 -8.61 8.47
N VAL A 82 7.25 -7.51 7.84
CA VAL A 82 8.05 -6.84 6.83
C VAL A 82 9.38 -6.38 7.43
N ILE A 83 9.38 -5.76 8.61
CA ILE A 83 10.61 -5.34 9.30
C ILE A 83 11.53 -6.52 9.61
N GLU A 84 11.00 -7.64 10.10
CA GLU A 84 11.78 -8.84 10.38
C GLU A 84 12.47 -9.35 9.11
N ARG A 85 11.77 -9.39 7.98
CA ARG A 85 12.33 -9.82 6.69
C ARG A 85 13.35 -8.83 6.12
N VAL A 86 13.08 -7.53 6.19
CA VAL A 86 14.02 -6.47 5.76
C VAL A 86 15.29 -6.52 6.61
N ARG A 87 15.16 -6.69 7.93
CA ARG A 87 16.31 -6.80 8.84
C ARG A 87 17.19 -8.00 8.49
N ALA A 88 16.59 -9.18 8.27
CA ALA A 88 17.31 -10.36 7.85
C ALA A 88 18.06 -10.13 6.53
N GLY A 89 17.41 -9.50 5.56
CA GLY A 89 18.02 -9.21 4.26
C GLY A 89 19.15 -8.17 4.32
N LEU A 90 19.02 -7.11 5.14
CA LEU A 90 20.11 -6.18 5.39
C LEU A 90 21.32 -6.85 6.06
N ALA A 91 21.08 -7.77 7.00
CA ALA A 91 22.15 -8.51 7.68
C ALA A 91 22.95 -9.40 6.71
N GLU A 92 22.32 -10.00 5.70
CA GLU A 92 23.00 -10.75 4.62
C GLU A 92 23.96 -9.88 3.79
N LEU A 93 23.70 -8.56 3.74
CA LEU A 93 24.55 -7.55 3.11
C LEU A 93 25.58 -6.93 4.08
N GLY A 94 25.62 -7.37 5.34
CA GLY A 94 26.47 -6.80 6.38
C GLY A 94 26.02 -5.41 6.83
N LEU A 95 24.76 -5.05 6.60
CA LEU A 95 24.18 -3.75 6.93
C LEU A 95 23.28 -3.85 8.15
N GLU A 96 23.33 -2.82 9.00
CA GLU A 96 22.44 -2.68 10.16
C GLU A 96 21.79 -1.30 10.15
N THR A 97 20.52 -1.24 10.54
CA THR A 97 19.80 0.01 10.77
C THR A 97 18.66 -0.17 11.73
N THR A 98 18.21 0.92 12.33
CA THR A 98 17.01 0.95 13.17
C THR A 98 15.77 0.96 12.28
N LEU A 99 14.88 -0.02 12.50
CA LEU A 99 13.58 -0.12 11.86
C LEU A 99 12.51 -0.06 12.94
N ALA A 100 11.55 0.84 12.77
CA ALA A 100 10.40 1.02 13.67
C ALA A 100 9.12 1.08 12.84
N ASP A 101 8.05 0.46 13.32
CA ASP A 101 6.73 0.50 12.73
C ASP A 101 5.77 1.41 13.52
N LYS A 102 4.76 1.89 12.80
CA LYS A 102 3.60 2.55 13.39
C LYS A 102 2.38 2.25 12.53
N ASN A 103 1.43 1.51 13.11
CA ASN A 103 0.12 1.34 12.51
C ASN A 103 -0.73 2.59 12.81
N ILE A 104 -1.39 3.11 11.77
CA ILE A 104 -2.25 4.29 11.84
C ILE A 104 -3.58 3.91 11.20
N GLY A 105 -4.67 3.96 11.96
CA GLY A 105 -5.98 3.58 11.43
C GLY A 105 -7.12 4.09 12.29
N TYR A 106 -7.26 3.55 13.49
CA TYR A 106 -8.32 3.92 14.43
C TYR A 106 -8.32 5.42 14.74
N GLU A 107 -7.12 6.00 14.91
CA GLU A 107 -6.93 7.41 15.20
C GLU A 107 -7.43 8.31 14.06
N LEU A 108 -7.32 7.86 12.81
CA LEU A 108 -7.82 8.60 11.64
C LEU A 108 -9.33 8.48 11.48
N ARG A 109 -9.92 7.34 11.87
CA ARG A 109 -11.37 7.10 11.79
C ARG A 109 -12.16 7.88 12.84
N CYS A 110 -11.53 8.22 13.95
CA CYS A 110 -12.16 8.94 15.07
C CYS A 110 -11.78 10.43 15.15
N ALA A 111 -11.01 10.93 14.18
CA ALA A 111 -10.68 12.34 14.11
C ALA A 111 -11.95 13.18 13.80
N PRO A 112 -12.09 14.39 14.35
CA PRO A 112 -13.15 15.31 13.93
C PRO A 112 -13.08 15.59 12.42
N PRO A 113 -14.22 15.62 11.71
CA PRO A 113 -14.24 15.85 10.27
C PRO A 113 -13.74 17.26 9.95
N ASN A 114 -13.03 17.41 8.82
CA ASN A 114 -12.60 18.71 8.35
C ASN A 114 -13.78 19.47 7.69
N ALA A 115 -13.55 20.72 7.28
CA ALA A 115 -14.60 21.55 6.66
C ALA A 115 -15.18 20.93 5.37
N PHE A 116 -14.34 20.25 4.57
CA PHE A 116 -14.80 19.55 3.37
C PHE A 116 -15.72 18.38 3.75
N ASP A 117 -15.30 17.53 4.70
CA ASP A 117 -16.10 16.37 5.14
C ASP A 117 -17.45 16.81 5.73
N ILE A 118 -17.48 17.90 6.50
CA ILE A 118 -18.71 18.48 7.07
C ILE A 118 -19.65 18.95 5.95
N ALA A 119 -19.15 19.70 4.97
CA ALA A 119 -19.96 20.18 3.86
C ALA A 119 -20.45 19.01 2.99
N TYR A 120 -19.54 18.10 2.63
CA TYR A 120 -19.82 16.91 1.82
C TYR A 120 -20.91 16.04 2.44
N THR A 121 -20.78 15.69 3.73
CA THR A 121 -21.76 14.83 4.42
C THR A 121 -23.10 15.54 4.66
N ARG A 122 -23.09 16.86 4.89
CA ARG A 122 -24.32 17.68 4.94
C ARG A 122 -25.06 17.63 3.61
N ASP A 123 -24.35 17.81 2.50
CA ASP A 123 -24.93 17.79 1.16
C ASP A 123 -25.53 16.41 0.84
N LEU A 124 -24.80 15.33 1.15
CA LEU A 124 -25.29 13.96 1.01
C LEU A 124 -26.57 13.72 1.83
N GLY A 125 -26.59 14.15 3.10
CA GLY A 125 -27.77 14.02 3.96
C GLY A 125 -28.99 14.79 3.45
N ALA A 126 -28.79 16.05 3.03
CA ALA A 126 -29.84 16.84 2.42
C ALA A 126 -30.33 16.23 1.09
N GLY A 127 -29.41 15.70 0.28
CA GLY A 127 -29.69 14.97 -0.95
C GLY A 127 -30.53 13.72 -0.73
N ALA A 128 -30.27 12.97 0.33
CA ALA A 128 -31.06 11.79 0.71
C ALA A 128 -32.51 12.16 1.06
N VAL A 129 -32.71 13.17 1.91
CA VAL A 129 -34.05 13.64 2.29
C VAL A 129 -34.83 14.13 1.07
N ARG A 130 -34.22 14.96 0.22
CA ARG A 130 -34.86 15.45 -1.02
C ARG A 130 -35.24 14.31 -1.95
N SER A 131 -34.35 13.34 -2.15
CA SER A 131 -34.62 12.19 -3.01
C SER A 131 -35.82 11.37 -2.51
N LEU A 132 -35.93 11.16 -1.20
CA LEU A 132 -37.08 10.46 -0.59
C LEU A 132 -38.39 11.23 -0.76
N LEU A 133 -38.38 12.56 -0.57
CA LEU A 133 -39.56 13.41 -0.76
C LEU A 133 -40.03 13.43 -2.23
N ASP A 134 -39.09 13.31 -3.17
CA ASP A 134 -39.37 13.16 -4.61
C ASP A 134 -39.85 11.73 -4.97
N GLY A 135 -40.04 10.84 -3.99
CA GLY A 135 -40.50 9.47 -4.19
C GLY A 135 -39.41 8.49 -4.66
N LYS A 136 -38.14 8.91 -4.72
CA LYS A 136 -37.02 8.05 -5.12
C LYS A 136 -36.61 7.17 -3.95
N HIS A 137 -36.39 5.89 -4.24
CA HIS A 137 -35.96 4.86 -3.29
C HIS A 137 -35.02 3.88 -3.99
N GLY A 138 -34.31 3.06 -3.22
CA GLY A 138 -33.36 2.10 -3.80
C GLY A 138 -32.17 2.77 -4.50
N VAL A 139 -31.73 3.93 -4.01
CA VAL A 139 -30.62 4.70 -4.57
C VAL A 139 -29.53 4.96 -3.52
N MET A 140 -28.27 4.97 -3.96
CA MET A 140 -27.14 5.55 -3.25
C MET A 140 -27.05 7.04 -3.61
N ILE A 141 -26.93 7.89 -2.60
CA ILE A 141 -26.72 9.32 -2.82
C ILE A 141 -25.23 9.57 -3.05
N THR A 142 -24.87 10.10 -4.22
CA THR A 142 -23.50 10.54 -4.51
C THR A 142 -23.48 12.04 -4.77
N ARG A 143 -22.28 12.62 -4.72
CA ARG A 143 -22.04 14.02 -5.11
C ARG A 143 -20.97 14.05 -6.19
N HIS A 144 -21.31 14.58 -7.36
CA HIS A 144 -20.38 14.79 -8.47
C HIS A 144 -20.12 16.30 -8.59
N ALA A 145 -18.91 16.73 -8.27
CA ALA A 145 -18.58 18.15 -8.06
C ALA A 145 -19.58 18.78 -7.07
N ASP A 146 -20.48 19.65 -7.50
CA ASP A 146 -21.45 20.34 -6.63
C ASP A 146 -22.88 19.83 -6.77
N ALA A 147 -23.10 18.78 -7.57
CA ALA A 147 -24.41 18.22 -7.82
C ALA A 147 -24.63 16.92 -7.04
N ILE A 148 -25.80 16.78 -6.42
CA ILE A 148 -26.27 15.49 -5.89
C ILE A 148 -26.78 14.64 -7.05
N VAL A 149 -26.21 13.44 -7.17
CA VAL A 149 -26.55 12.47 -8.22
C VAL A 149 -26.98 11.17 -7.54
N PRO A 150 -28.29 10.87 -7.47
CA PRO A 150 -28.74 9.56 -6.99
C PRO A 150 -28.41 8.48 -8.03
N ILE A 151 -27.76 7.41 -7.60
CA ILE A 151 -27.44 6.23 -8.44
C ILE A 151 -28.25 5.04 -7.92
N ARG A 152 -28.95 4.31 -8.79
CA ARG A 152 -29.77 3.16 -8.34
C ARG A 152 -28.87 2.03 -7.88
N PHE A 153 -29.30 1.29 -6.85
CA PHE A 153 -28.55 0.14 -6.38
C PHE A 153 -28.36 -0.92 -7.47
N GLU A 154 -29.35 -1.15 -8.32
CA GLU A 154 -29.25 -2.07 -9.45
C GLU A 154 -28.15 -1.72 -10.47
N ASP A 155 -27.73 -0.44 -10.53
CA ASP A 155 -26.67 0.01 -11.43
C ASP A 155 -25.26 -0.21 -10.84
N ILE A 156 -25.16 -0.48 -9.52
CA ILE A 156 -23.88 -0.60 -8.80
C ILE A 156 -23.68 -1.96 -8.11
N LEU A 157 -24.76 -2.71 -7.91
CA LEU A 157 -24.71 -4.06 -7.37
C LEU A 157 -24.45 -5.05 -8.50
N ASP A 158 -23.52 -5.96 -8.25
CA ASP A 158 -23.36 -7.15 -9.06
C ASP A 158 -24.63 -8.01 -8.97
N PRO A 159 -25.25 -8.38 -10.10
CA PRO A 159 -26.55 -9.04 -10.13
C PRO A 159 -26.52 -10.48 -9.61
N GLU A 160 -25.35 -11.15 -9.61
CA GLU A 160 -25.20 -12.53 -9.15
C GLU A 160 -24.90 -12.60 -7.66
N THR A 161 -24.04 -11.71 -7.18
CA THR A 161 -23.56 -11.73 -5.79
C THR A 161 -24.33 -10.76 -4.87
N GLY A 162 -25.03 -9.78 -5.44
CA GLY A 162 -25.73 -8.72 -4.70
C GLY A 162 -24.79 -7.76 -3.98
N ARG A 163 -23.49 -7.73 -4.31
CA ARG A 163 -22.48 -6.89 -3.67
C ARG A 163 -22.09 -5.74 -4.57
N THR A 164 -21.74 -4.60 -3.99
CA THR A 164 -21.16 -3.48 -4.75
C THR A 164 -19.78 -3.87 -5.26
N GLN A 165 -19.46 -3.53 -6.50
CA GLN A 165 -18.11 -3.71 -7.03
C GLN A 165 -17.12 -2.79 -6.28
N VAL A 166 -15.97 -3.36 -5.90
CA VAL A 166 -14.88 -2.61 -5.28
C VAL A 166 -14.08 -1.92 -6.39
N ARG A 167 -14.00 -0.59 -6.36
CA ARG A 167 -13.14 0.16 -7.26
C ARG A 167 -11.73 0.20 -6.70
N LEU A 168 -10.83 -0.55 -7.32
CA LEU A 168 -9.41 -0.55 -7.00
C LEU A 168 -8.71 0.70 -7.53
N PHE A 169 -7.56 1.00 -6.95
CA PHE A 169 -6.74 2.12 -7.39
C PHE A 169 -6.12 1.86 -8.76
N ASP A 170 -6.21 2.84 -9.67
CA ASP A 170 -5.65 2.76 -11.01
C ASP A 170 -4.16 3.15 -11.03
N VAL A 171 -3.30 2.13 -11.07
CA VAL A 171 -1.84 2.27 -11.16
C VAL A 171 -1.34 2.71 -12.53
N THR A 172 -2.23 2.86 -13.52
CA THR A 172 -1.89 3.45 -14.83
C THR A 172 -2.20 4.94 -14.91
N SER A 173 -2.79 5.51 -13.85
CA SER A 173 -3.17 6.92 -13.82
C SER A 173 -1.96 7.88 -13.82
N PRO A 174 -2.08 9.06 -14.46
CA PRO A 174 -1.02 10.08 -14.43
C PRO A 174 -0.63 10.54 -13.02
N SER A 175 -1.62 10.58 -12.10
CA SER A 175 -1.38 10.92 -10.69
C SER A 175 -0.49 9.88 -10.01
N TYR A 176 -0.70 8.58 -10.29
CA TYR A 176 0.13 7.54 -9.74
C TYR A 176 1.55 7.58 -10.32
N ALA A 177 1.66 7.74 -11.64
CA ALA A 177 2.96 7.86 -12.31
C ALA A 177 3.80 9.00 -11.69
N SER A 178 3.20 10.19 -11.54
CA SER A 178 3.84 11.35 -10.90
C SER A 178 4.24 11.06 -9.45
N ALA A 179 3.37 10.39 -8.68
CA ALA A 179 3.66 10.03 -7.30
C ALA A 179 4.78 8.99 -7.18
N ARG A 180 4.86 8.02 -8.11
CA ARG A 180 5.91 6.98 -8.15
C ARG A 180 7.27 7.59 -8.47
N GLU A 181 7.34 8.53 -9.42
CA GLU A 181 8.58 9.23 -9.79
C GLU A 181 9.23 10.01 -8.63
N MET A 182 8.43 10.49 -7.67
CA MET A 182 8.93 11.21 -6.50
C MET A 182 9.47 10.29 -5.39
N GLN A 183 9.29 8.97 -5.49
CA GLN A 183 9.73 8.00 -4.49
C GLN A 183 11.19 7.57 -4.71
N VAL A 184 11.84 7.08 -3.65
CA VAL A 184 13.18 6.49 -3.75
C VAL A 184 13.05 4.98 -3.89
N ARG A 185 12.75 4.53 -5.11
CA ARG A 185 12.78 3.13 -5.51
C ARG A 185 14.10 2.79 -6.16
N LEU A 186 14.55 1.55 -6.01
CA LEU A 186 15.68 1.05 -6.80
C LEU A 186 15.16 0.76 -8.21
N GLU A 187 15.78 1.38 -9.21
CA GLU A 187 15.44 1.21 -10.62
C GLU A 187 16.58 0.47 -11.32
N ALA A 188 16.28 -0.18 -12.45
CA ALA A 188 17.32 -0.89 -13.22
C ALA A 188 18.50 0.03 -13.59
N ALA A 189 18.22 1.30 -13.88
CA ALA A 189 19.21 2.32 -14.18
C ALA A 189 20.18 2.63 -13.02
N ASP A 190 19.78 2.39 -11.76
CA ASP A 190 20.68 2.57 -10.61
C ASP A 190 21.78 1.51 -10.53
N LEU A 191 21.58 0.37 -11.20
CA LEU A 191 22.51 -0.76 -11.26
C LEU A 191 23.41 -0.71 -12.50
N GLU A 192 23.16 0.21 -13.43
CA GLU A 192 24.04 0.48 -14.56
C GLU A 192 25.31 1.23 -14.13
N PRO A 193 26.44 1.10 -14.87
CA PRO A 193 27.70 1.75 -14.52
C PRO A 193 27.53 3.25 -14.29
N GLY A 194 27.80 3.69 -13.06
CA GLY A 194 27.58 5.07 -12.66
C GLY A 194 27.73 5.27 -11.15
N ARG A 195 27.56 6.53 -10.71
CA ARG A 195 27.80 6.93 -9.31
C ARG A 195 26.97 6.13 -8.30
N VAL A 196 25.71 5.85 -8.61
CA VAL A 196 24.80 5.11 -7.70
C VAL A 196 25.25 3.65 -7.60
N CYS A 197 25.45 2.98 -8.74
CA CYS A 197 25.94 1.61 -8.78
C CYS A 197 27.25 1.44 -8.01
N THR A 198 28.26 2.29 -8.24
CA THR A 198 29.54 2.24 -7.51
C THR A 198 29.33 2.36 -6.00
N ARG A 199 28.40 3.20 -5.54
CA ARG A 199 28.09 3.37 -4.12
C ARG A 199 27.35 2.17 -3.55
N LEU A 200 26.43 1.56 -4.30
CA LEU A 200 25.73 0.34 -3.91
C LEU A 200 26.73 -0.82 -3.75
N GLN A 201 27.64 -0.98 -4.70
CA GLN A 201 28.68 -2.02 -4.65
C GLN A 201 29.64 -1.80 -3.48
N ALA A 202 30.10 -0.56 -3.27
CA ALA A 202 30.97 -0.23 -2.13
C ALA A 202 30.29 -0.44 -0.77
N LEU A 203 28.98 -0.16 -0.67
CA LEU A 203 28.21 -0.33 0.55
C LEU A 203 27.93 -1.80 0.87
N THR A 204 27.62 -2.61 -0.14
CA THR A 204 27.17 -4.00 0.02
C THR A 204 28.28 -5.04 -0.15
N GLY A 205 29.41 -4.67 -0.77
CA GLY A 205 30.47 -5.61 -1.15
C GLY A 205 30.01 -6.64 -2.20
N ARG A 206 29.02 -6.31 -3.03
CA ARG A 206 28.47 -7.17 -4.10
C ARG A 206 28.60 -6.46 -5.44
N ASP A 207 28.75 -7.23 -6.52
CA ASP A 207 28.70 -6.69 -7.88
C ASP A 207 27.26 -6.36 -8.32
N SER A 208 27.14 -5.66 -9.46
CA SER A 208 25.84 -5.19 -9.96
C SER A 208 24.90 -6.31 -10.42
N GLU A 209 25.45 -7.45 -10.84
CA GLU A 209 24.67 -8.59 -11.33
C GLU A 209 24.01 -9.30 -10.14
N THR A 210 24.78 -9.57 -9.10
CA THR A 210 24.29 -10.12 -7.82
C THR A 210 23.21 -9.23 -7.20
N LEU A 211 23.40 -7.90 -7.24
CA LEU A 211 22.40 -6.95 -6.75
C LEU A 211 21.13 -6.93 -7.61
N ARG A 212 21.27 -7.09 -8.93
CA ARG A 212 20.13 -7.19 -9.86
C ARG A 212 19.31 -8.45 -9.61
N GLU A 213 19.96 -9.59 -9.39
CA GLU A 213 19.30 -10.85 -9.04
C GLU A 213 18.55 -10.76 -7.71
N ARG A 214 19.21 -10.21 -6.68
CA ARG A 214 18.63 -10.05 -5.34
C ARG A 214 17.35 -9.23 -5.34
N TRP A 215 17.35 -8.10 -6.07
CA TRP A 215 16.22 -7.18 -6.09
C TRP A 215 15.37 -7.27 -7.36
N ALA A 216 15.48 -8.37 -8.13
CA ALA A 216 14.71 -8.57 -9.36
C ALA A 216 13.20 -8.35 -9.16
N ALA A 217 12.65 -8.75 -8.01
CA ALA A 217 11.23 -8.58 -7.68
C ALA A 217 10.82 -7.14 -7.34
N ALA A 218 11.78 -6.26 -7.05
CA ALA A 218 11.61 -4.85 -6.72
C ALA A 218 11.93 -3.89 -7.89
N LEU A 219 12.63 -4.36 -8.93
CA LEU A 219 12.99 -3.60 -10.13
C LEU A 219 11.84 -3.50 -11.16
N VAL A 220 10.60 -3.80 -10.74
CA VAL A 220 9.40 -3.87 -11.60
C VAL A 220 8.57 -2.59 -11.53
#